data_AF-A0A7L2ITV4-F1
#
_entry.id   AF-A0A7L2ITV4-F1
#
_cell.length_a   1.000
_cell.length_b   1.000
_cell.length_c   1.000
_cell.angle_alpha   90.00
_cell.angle_beta   90.00
_cell.angle_gamma   90.00
#
_symmetry.space_group_name_H-M   'P 1'
#
loop_
_entity.id
_entity.type
_entity.pdbx_description
1 polymer ?
#
loop_
_entity_poly.entity_id
_entity_poly.type
_entity_poly.pdbx_seq_one_letter_code
_entity_poly.pdbx_strand_id
1 'polypeptide(L)' 'RKKFKCPYCSFSAMHQCILKRHMRSHTGERPYPCEICGKKFTRREHMKRHTLVR' A
#
# COMPACT_ATOMS: atom_id res chain seq x y z
N ARG A 1 -11.17 15.78 16.36
CA ARG A 1 -10.36 15.22 15.23
C ARG A 1 -11.04 13.96 14.69
N LYS A 2 -11.52 13.97 13.44
CA LYS A 2 -12.19 12.80 12.82
C LYS A 2 -11.14 11.81 12.29
N LYS A 3 -11.30 10.52 12.58
CA LYS A 3 -10.46 9.43 12.02
C LYS A 3 -11.13 8.83 10.78
N PHE A 4 -10.34 8.36 9.82
CA PHE A 4 -10.76 7.63 8.64
C PHE A 4 -10.88 6.15 8.99
N LYS A 5 -12.10 5.62 9.01
CA LYS A 5 -12.38 4.22 9.38
C LYS A 5 -12.37 3.32 8.15
N CYS A 6 -11.83 2.12 8.29
CA CYS A 6 -11.97 1.08 7.27
C CYS A 6 -13.40 0.49 7.32
N PRO A 7 -14.06 0.24 6.18
CA PRO A 7 -15.37 -0.40 6.15
C PRO A 7 -15.30 -1.93 6.29
N TYR A 8 -14.13 -2.54 6.07
CA TYR A 8 -13.96 -4.01 6.07
C TYR A 8 -13.36 -4.55 7.37
N CYS A 9 -12.83 -3.68 8.24
CA CYS A 9 -12.25 -4.08 9.53
C CYS A 9 -12.22 -2.91 10.52
N SER A 10 -11.84 -3.18 11.77
CA SER A 10 -11.78 -2.17 12.84
C SER A 10 -10.62 -1.16 12.70
N PHE A 11 -9.81 -1.26 11.64
CA PHE A 11 -8.70 -0.34 11.42
C PHE A 11 -9.18 1.10 11.21
N SER A 12 -8.48 2.05 11.83
CA SER A 12 -8.76 3.48 11.68
C SER A 12 -7.46 4.26 11.54
N ALA A 13 -7.43 5.19 10.59
CA ALA A 13 -6.29 6.05 10.32
C ALA A 13 -6.57 7.51 10.64
N MET A 14 -5.52 8.25 11.00
CA MET A 14 -5.63 9.70 11.20
C MET A 14 -5.70 10.45 9.87
N HIS A 15 -5.03 9.95 8.83
CA HIS A 15 -4.97 10.56 7.51
C HIS A 15 -5.57 9.65 6.44
N GLN A 16 -6.24 10.25 5.46
CA GLN A 16 -6.87 9.53 4.35
C GLN A 16 -5.85 8.73 3.53
N CYS A 17 -4.62 9.25 3.34
CA CYS A 17 -3.56 8.55 2.60
C CYS A 17 -3.17 7.21 3.26
N ILE A 18 -3.21 7.15 4.59
CA ILE A 18 -2.94 5.94 5.36
C ILE A 18 -4.09 4.95 5.21
N LEU A 19 -5.35 5.41 5.26
CA LEU A 19 -6.50 4.56 4.98
C LEU A 19 -6.44 4.01 3.55
N LYS A 20 -6.18 4.86 2.54
CA LYS A 20 -6.06 4.46 1.13
C LYS A 20 -4.99 3.39 0.92
N ARG A 21 -3.84 3.52 1.60
CA ARG A 21 -2.79 2.50 1.57
C ARG A 21 -3.23 1.21 2.26
N HIS A 22 -3.93 1.32 3.38
CA HIS A 22 -4.50 0.16 4.07
C HIS A 22 -5.51 -0.58 3.20
N MET A 23 -6.39 0.10 2.46
CA MET A 23 -7.37 -0.54 1.58
C MET A 23 -6.76 -1.54 0.58
N ARG A 24 -5.49 -1.34 0.18
CA ARG A 24 -4.76 -2.27 -0.69
C ARG A 24 -4.57 -3.67 -0.09
N SER A 25 -4.67 -3.83 1.24
CA SER A 25 -4.66 -5.15 1.87
C SER A 25 -5.97 -5.92 1.67
N HIS A 26 -7.07 -5.22 1.42
CA HIS A 26 -8.37 -5.82 1.11
C HIS A 26 -8.53 -6.05 -0.40
N THR A 27 -8.16 -5.07 -1.22
CA THR A 27 -8.31 -5.17 -2.68
C THR A 27 -7.21 -6.00 -3.35
N GLY A 28 -6.10 -6.24 -2.66
CA GLY A 28 -4.93 -6.89 -3.24
C GLY A 28 -4.19 -6.04 -4.27
N GLU A 29 -4.56 -4.76 -4.44
CA GLU A 29 -3.94 -3.87 -5.41
C GLU A 29 -2.45 -3.67 -5.15
N ARG A 30 -1.65 -3.95 -6.17
CA ARG A 30 -0.19 -3.78 -6.16
C ARG A 30 0.24 -2.87 -7.31
N PRO A 31 0.06 -1.54 -7.16
CA PRO A 31 0.26 -0.59 -8.25
C PRO A 31 1.72 -0.32 -8.60
N TYR A 32 2.69 -0.88 -7.85
CA TYR A 32 4.11 -0.65 -8.11
C TYR A 32 4.77 -1.92 -8.62
N PRO A 33 4.79 -2.16 -9.94
CA PRO A 33 5.58 -3.23 -10.53
C PRO A 33 7.08 -2.88 -10.51
N CYS A 34 7.92 -3.88 -10.33
CA CYS A 34 9.34 -3.81 -10.64
C CYS A 34 9.52 -3.98 -12.15
N GLU A 35 10.19 -3.04 -12.81
CA GLU A 35 10.39 -3.07 -14.26
C GLU A 35 11.38 -4.15 -14.70
N ILE A 36 12.27 -4.59 -13.80
CA ILE A 36 13.29 -5.61 -14.08
C ILE A 36 12.70 -7.03 -14.05
N CYS A 37 11.83 -7.33 -13.08
CA CYS A 37 11.36 -8.70 -12.83
C CYS A 37 9.84 -8.88 -12.83
N GLY A 38 9.07 -7.80 -13.07
CA GLY A 38 7.62 -7.81 -13.06
C GLY A 38 6.96 -7.97 -11.67
N LYS A 39 7.73 -8.16 -10.60
CA LYS A 39 7.19 -8.36 -9.25
C LYS A 39 6.43 -7.12 -8.79
N LYS A 40 5.17 -7.29 -8.38
CA LYS A 40 4.28 -6.19 -7.97
C LYS A 40 4.31 -5.97 -6.46
N PHE A 41 4.36 -4.70 -6.04
CA PHE A 41 4.39 -4.27 -4.64
C PHE A 41 3.21 -3.36 -4.31
N THR A 42 2.75 -3.42 -3.06
CA THR A 42 1.66 -2.56 -2.55
C THR A 42 2.15 -1.15 -2.21
N ARG A 43 3.47 -0.95 -2.07
CA ARG A 43 4.12 0.30 -1.68
C ARG A 43 5.36 0.61 -2.52
N ARG A 44 5.58 1.90 -2.82
CA ARG A 44 6.66 2.38 -3.69
C ARG A 44 8.03 2.16 -3.04
N GLU A 45 8.14 2.41 -1.74
CA GLU A 45 9.38 2.23 -0.99
C GLU A 45 9.84 0.77 -0.96
N HIS A 46 8.89 -0.18 -0.93
CA HIS A 46 9.23 -1.60 -1.00
C HIS A 46 9.74 -2.00 -2.39
N MET A 47 9.12 -1.48 -3.45
CA MET A 47 9.60 -1.67 -4.83
C MET A 47 11.00 -1.04 -5.01
N LYS A 48 11.18 0.22 -4.59
CA LYS A 48 12.48 0.92 -4.71
C LYS A 48 13.60 0.21 -3.95
N ARG A 49 13.31 -0.25 -2.73
CA ARG A 49 14.29 -1.05 -1.98
C ARG A 49 14.62 -2.33 -2.74
N HIS A 50 13.62 -3.03 -3.28
CA HIS A 50 13.84 -4.24 -4.07
C HIS A 50 14.71 -4.01 -5.32
N THR A 51 14.55 -2.87 -6.02
CA THR A 51 15.36 -2.53 -7.19
C THR A 51 16.75 -2.00 -6.84
N LEU A 52 16.96 -1.50 -5.62
CA LEU A 52 18.26 -0.98 -5.18
C LEU A 52 19.23 -2.08 -4.72
N VAL A 53 18.71 -3.18 -4.17
CA VAL A 53 19.51 -4.37 -3.76
C VAL A 53 19.65 -5.41 -4.88
N ARG A 54 19.24 -5.07 -6.11
CA ARG A 54 19.37 -5.93 -7.27
C ARG A 54 20.31 -5.34 -8.30
#